data_AF-A0AAV7HCK4-F1
#
_entry.id   AF-A0AAV7HCK4-F1
#
_cell.length_a   1.000
_cell.length_b   1.000
_cell.length_c   1.000
_cell.angle_alpha   90.00
_cell.angle_beta   90.00
_cell.angle_gamma   90.00
#
_symmetry.space_group_name_H-M   'P 1'
#
loop_
_entity.id
_entity.type
_entity.pdbx_description
1 polymer ?
#
loop_
_entity_poly.entity_id
_entity_poly.type
_entity_poly.pdbx_seq_one_letter_code
_entity_poly.pdbx_strand_id
1 'polypeptide(L)'
;MLTCDIKIRFIAGTIFNDDEDTVNADKPESFPPKLLGYSPGSNEKIYLKNGPYGHYVQLGDDRTGCPPKRSSVTEGTDIKSITLEDAIDLLQYPINLGNHPDDGHPVFLKHSRIGFSIKHRRTVSQVPKSMKPKSITLATGVKLLNSKNAKQCGRPKGKPKSEELEEAEALFG
;
A
#
# COMPACT_ATOMS: atom_id res chain seq x y z
N MET A 1 3.53 39.77 29.05
CA MET A 1 4.34 39.17 27.98
C MET A 1 5.23 38.09 28.59
N LEU A 2 4.83 36.82 28.51
CA LEU A 2 5.61 35.69 29.00
C LEU A 2 5.89 34.77 27.81
N THR A 3 7.12 34.79 27.32
CA THR A 3 7.60 33.93 26.24
C THR A 3 7.87 32.54 26.83
N CYS A 4 7.09 31.56 26.39
CA CYS A 4 7.25 30.18 26.80
C CYS A 4 8.33 29.52 25.92
N ASP A 5 9.59 29.63 26.34
CA ASP A 5 10.72 28.95 25.69
C ASP A 5 10.73 27.46 26.05
N ILE A 6 10.03 26.64 25.27
CA ILE A 6 10.09 25.18 25.36
C ILE A 6 11.40 24.71 24.72
N LYS A 7 12.44 24.57 25.54
CA LYS A 7 13.70 23.91 25.16
C LYS A 7 13.48 22.41 25.01
N ILE A 8 13.36 21.93 23.77
CA ILE A 8 13.38 20.50 23.44
C ILE A 8 14.81 19.99 23.64
N ARG A 9 15.04 19.16 24.65
CA ARG A 9 16.30 18.44 24.87
C ARG A 9 16.28 17.17 24.03
N PHE A 10 16.96 17.17 22.89
CA PHE A 10 17.28 15.92 22.17
C PHE A 10 18.42 15.21 22.90
N ILE A 11 18.18 13.98 23.33
CA ILE A 11 19.24 13.06 23.78
C ILE A 11 19.72 12.31 22.53
N ALA A 12 20.80 12.79 21.92
CA ALA A 12 21.53 11.99 20.93
C ALA A 12 22.44 11.03 21.69
N GLY A 13 21.91 9.84 21.99
CA GLY A 13 22.71 8.74 22.52
C GLY A 13 23.57 8.14 21.41
N THR A 14 24.85 8.49 21.37
CA THR A 14 25.87 7.76 20.62
C THR A 14 26.14 6.45 21.34
N ILE A 15 25.62 5.35 20.81
CA ILE A 15 26.01 4.01 21.24
C ILE A 15 27.10 3.55 20.27
N PHE A 16 28.35 3.67 20.71
CA PHE A 16 29.44 2.86 20.15
C PHE A 16 29.21 1.43 20.64
N ASN A 17 28.90 0.53 19.72
CA ASN A 17 29.08 -0.90 19.93
C ASN A 17 30.15 -1.35 18.94
N ASP A 18 31.35 -1.57 19.47
CA ASP A 18 32.39 -2.37 18.84
C ASP A 18 32.03 -3.85 19.04
N ASP A 19 31.42 -4.46 18.03
CA ASP A 19 31.34 -5.91 17.90
C ASP A 19 31.66 -6.25 16.43
N GLU A 20 32.87 -6.77 16.21
CA GLU A 20 33.20 -7.52 15.00
C GLU A 20 32.30 -8.75 14.91
N ASP A 21 31.49 -8.80 13.86
CA ASP A 21 31.06 -9.98 13.11
C ASP A 21 29.75 -9.65 12.39
N THR A 22 29.82 -9.03 11.20
CA THR A 22 28.70 -9.06 10.27
C THR A 22 29.16 -9.19 8.82
N VAL A 23 28.94 -10.41 8.33
CA VAL A 23 28.90 -10.86 6.94
C VAL A 23 28.62 -9.77 5.90
N ASN A 24 29.49 -9.72 4.90
CA ASN A 24 29.37 -9.07 3.59
C ASN A 24 28.12 -8.18 3.42
N ALA A 25 28.33 -6.87 3.54
CA ALA A 25 27.43 -5.89 2.97
C ALA A 25 27.41 -6.08 1.44
N ASP A 26 26.51 -6.92 0.96
CA ASP A 26 26.15 -7.00 -0.44
C ASP A 26 25.76 -5.59 -0.89
N LYS A 27 26.67 -4.96 -1.61
CA LYS A 27 26.46 -3.67 -2.27
C LYS A 27 25.12 -3.77 -3.01
N PRO A 28 24.19 -2.82 -2.86
CA PRO A 28 22.92 -2.90 -3.57
C PRO A 28 23.25 -2.95 -5.06
N GLU A 29 23.03 -4.10 -5.69
CA GLU A 29 23.22 -4.25 -7.13
C GLU A 29 22.35 -3.17 -7.77
N SER A 30 22.99 -2.18 -8.36
CA SER A 30 22.30 -1.09 -9.04
C SER A 30 21.70 -1.68 -10.31
N PHE A 31 20.49 -2.21 -10.22
CA PHE A 31 19.74 -2.71 -11.36
C PHE A 31 19.42 -1.54 -12.31
N PRO A 32 20.00 -1.52 -13.53
CA PRO A 32 19.62 -0.52 -14.51
C PRO A 32 18.14 -0.73 -14.89
N PRO A 33 17.43 0.35 -15.30
CA PRO A 33 16.05 0.22 -15.75
C PRO A 33 15.98 -0.72 -16.96
N LYS A 34 15.33 -1.89 -16.79
CA LYS A 34 15.15 -2.89 -17.85
C LYS A 34 13.85 -2.60 -18.59
N LEU A 35 13.91 -2.40 -19.91
CA LEU A 35 12.72 -2.33 -20.75
C LEU A 35 12.19 -3.75 -20.98
N LEU A 36 10.94 -4.01 -20.59
CA LEU A 36 10.29 -5.32 -20.79
C LEU A 36 9.57 -5.41 -22.13
N GLY A 37 8.95 -4.31 -22.59
CA GLY A 37 8.20 -4.27 -23.84
C GLY A 37 7.15 -3.17 -23.88
N TYR A 38 6.09 -3.40 -24.65
CA TYR A 38 4.99 -2.46 -24.88
C TYR A 38 3.65 -3.04 -24.43
N SER A 39 2.77 -2.18 -23.93
CA SER A 39 1.39 -2.56 -23.60
C SER A 39 0.55 -2.78 -24.88
N PRO A 40 -0.25 -3.87 -24.97
CA PRO A 40 -1.02 -4.21 -26.17
C PRO A 40 -2.18 -3.25 -26.48
N GLY A 41 -2.48 -2.29 -25.60
CA GLY A 41 -3.57 -1.32 -25.80
C GLY A 41 -3.08 0.12 -26.01
N SER A 42 -2.19 0.62 -25.14
CA SER A 42 -1.71 2.01 -25.20
C SER A 42 -0.41 2.20 -25.97
N ASN A 43 0.27 1.10 -26.37
CA ASN A 43 1.62 1.11 -26.94
C ASN A 43 2.63 1.90 -26.08
N GLU A 44 2.38 1.98 -24.77
CA GLU A 44 3.29 2.59 -23.81
C GLU A 44 4.36 1.58 -23.39
N LYS A 45 5.57 2.09 -23.15
CA LYS A 45 6.71 1.29 -22.70
C LYS A 45 6.51 0.81 -21.27
N ILE A 46 6.87 -0.43 -21.00
CA ILE A 46 6.83 -1.02 -19.67
C ILE A 46 8.26 -1.23 -19.17
N TYR A 47 8.58 -0.59 -18.04
CA TYR A 47 9.90 -0.64 -17.42
C TYR A 47 9.89 -1.44 -16.13
N LEU A 48 10.95 -2.20 -15.90
CA LEU A 48 11.30 -2.76 -14.60
C LEU A 48 12.41 -1.92 -13.98
N LYS A 49 12.10 -1.26 -12.87
CA LYS A 49 13.00 -0.35 -12.15
C LYS A 49 13.23 -0.82 -10.71
N ASN A 50 14.33 -0.38 -10.13
CA ASN A 50 14.62 -0.54 -8.70
C ASN A 50 14.32 0.76 -7.94
N GLY A 51 13.82 0.66 -6.71
CA GLY A 51 13.49 1.79 -5.85
C GLY A 51 13.66 1.45 -4.36
N PRO A 52 13.42 2.41 -3.45
CA PRO A 52 13.65 2.22 -2.02
C PRO A 52 12.76 1.12 -1.39
N TYR A 53 11.63 0.82 -2.03
CA TYR A 53 10.67 -0.20 -1.60
C TYR A 53 10.78 -1.51 -2.38
N GLY A 54 11.86 -1.68 -3.15
CA GLY A 54 12.10 -2.84 -4.00
C GLY A 54 11.80 -2.60 -5.48
N HIS A 55 11.76 -3.70 -6.23
CA HIS A 55 11.54 -3.69 -7.68
C HIS A 55 10.08 -3.38 -8.01
N TYR A 56 9.88 -2.56 -9.04
CA TYR A 56 8.55 -2.20 -9.49
C TYR A 56 8.50 -2.10 -11.01
N VAL A 57 7.31 -2.38 -11.52
CA VAL A 57 6.95 -2.19 -12.91
C VAL A 57 6.33 -0.80 -13.05
N GLN A 58 6.75 -0.07 -14.07
CA GLN A 58 6.21 1.24 -14.42
C GLN A 58 5.69 1.22 -15.86
N LEU A 59 4.47 1.74 -16.05
CA LEU A 59 3.88 2.01 -17.35
C LEU A 59 4.22 3.44 -17.78
N GLY A 60 4.87 3.58 -18.94
CA GLY A 60 5.29 4.84 -19.51
C GLY A 60 6.54 5.43 -18.87
N ASP A 61 7.00 6.53 -19.47
CA ASP A 61 8.12 7.33 -18.99
C ASP A 61 7.70 8.27 -17.84
N ASP A 62 8.67 8.70 -17.03
CA ASP A 62 8.42 9.71 -15.99
C ASP A 62 8.21 11.08 -16.67
N ARG A 63 6.97 11.40 -17.02
CA ARG A 63 6.61 12.70 -17.61
C ARG A 63 6.37 13.73 -16.52
N THR A 64 6.96 14.91 -16.68
CA THR A 64 6.77 16.04 -15.76
C THR A 64 5.29 16.44 -15.71
N GLY A 65 4.64 16.22 -14.57
CA GLY A 65 3.25 16.64 -14.31
C GLY A 65 2.25 15.50 -14.08
N CYS A 66 2.49 14.30 -14.61
CA CYS A 66 1.58 13.16 -14.44
C CYS A 66 2.35 11.94 -13.89
N PRO A 67 2.07 11.48 -12.66
CA PRO A 67 2.73 10.31 -12.12
C PRO A 67 2.33 9.06 -12.94
N PRO A 68 3.29 8.29 -13.45
CA PRO A 68 2.99 7.09 -14.23
C PRO A 68 2.36 6.00 -13.35
N LYS A 69 1.66 5.06 -13.97
CA LYS A 69 1.11 3.90 -13.26
C LYS A 69 2.25 2.99 -12.84
N ARG A 70 2.29 2.63 -11.55
CA ARG A 70 3.34 1.78 -10.97
C ARG A 70 2.72 0.62 -10.21
N SER A 71 3.38 -0.53 -10.27
CA SER A 71 3.02 -1.72 -9.50
C SER A 71 4.29 -2.37 -8.93
N SER A 72 4.30 -2.64 -7.63
CA SER A 72 5.40 -3.34 -6.97
C SER A 72 5.42 -4.82 -7.38
N VAL A 73 6.62 -5.38 -7.54
CA VAL A 73 6.82 -6.82 -7.69
C VAL A 73 6.86 -7.46 -6.29
N THR A 74 6.32 -8.66 -6.15
CA THR A 74 6.37 -9.41 -4.88
C THR A 74 7.78 -9.87 -4.58
N GLU A 75 8.18 -9.80 -3.32
CA GLU A 75 9.49 -10.27 -2.88
C GLU A 75 9.51 -11.79 -2.80
N GLY A 76 10.31 -12.40 -3.67
CA GLY A 76 10.41 -13.86 -3.82
C GLY A 76 10.26 -14.33 -5.27
N THR A 77 9.80 -13.46 -6.19
CA THR A 77 9.88 -13.71 -7.63
C THR A 77 11.28 -13.34 -8.14
N ASP A 78 11.88 -14.19 -8.97
CA ASP A 78 13.17 -13.90 -9.58
C ASP A 78 13.09 -12.68 -10.50
N ILE A 79 13.87 -11.65 -10.20
CA ILE A 79 13.81 -10.35 -10.89
C ILE A 79 14.13 -10.47 -12.39
N LYS A 80 15.06 -11.37 -12.74
CA LYS A 80 15.54 -11.54 -14.11
C LYS A 80 14.53 -12.27 -15.00
N SER A 81 13.69 -13.15 -14.42
CA SER A 81 12.74 -13.98 -15.15
C SER A 81 11.41 -13.29 -15.44
N ILE A 82 11.15 -12.11 -14.85
CA ILE A 82 9.91 -11.35 -15.05
C ILE A 82 9.69 -11.07 -16.53
N THR A 83 8.52 -11.47 -17.02
CA THR A 83 8.10 -11.30 -18.42
C THR A 83 7.21 -10.08 -18.61
N LEU A 84 6.93 -9.74 -19.87
CA LEU A 84 5.97 -8.69 -20.23
C LEU A 84 4.55 -9.02 -19.76
N GLU A 85 4.16 -10.30 -19.80
CA GLU A 85 2.82 -10.76 -19.42
C GLU A 85 2.57 -10.53 -17.93
N ASP A 86 3.54 -10.91 -17.09
CA ASP A 86 3.48 -10.70 -15.64
C ASP A 86 3.36 -9.21 -15.31
N ALA A 87 4.10 -8.37 -16.02
CA ALA A 87 4.08 -6.92 -15.85
C ALA A 87 2.72 -6.32 -16.20
N ILE A 88 2.07 -6.78 -17.27
CA ILE A 88 0.72 -6.36 -17.66
C ILE A 88 -0.29 -6.78 -16.58
N ASP A 89 -0.17 -8.00 -16.06
CA ASP A 89 -1.03 -8.49 -14.98
C ASP A 89 -0.88 -7.67 -13.69
N LEU A 90 0.34 -7.32 -13.30
CA LEU A 90 0.60 -6.47 -12.12
C LEU A 90 0.08 -5.05 -12.31
N LEU A 91 0.17 -4.50 -13.51
CA LEU A 91 -0.30 -3.14 -13.83
C LEU A 91 -1.82 -3.01 -13.87
N GLN A 92 -2.59 -4.10 -13.88
CA GLN A 92 -4.06 -4.02 -13.85
C GLN A 92 -4.59 -3.48 -12.51
N TYR A 93 -3.93 -3.79 -11.40
CA TYR A 93 -4.38 -3.40 -10.07
C TYR A 93 -4.22 -1.88 -9.82
N PRO A 94 -5.12 -1.24 -9.05
CA PRO A 94 -6.24 -1.79 -8.28
C PRO A 94 -7.49 -2.11 -9.14
N ILE A 95 -8.13 -3.25 -8.87
CA ILE A 95 -9.37 -3.66 -9.54
C ILE A 95 -10.56 -3.28 -8.65
N ASN A 96 -11.60 -2.69 -9.23
CA ASN A 96 -12.87 -2.45 -8.54
C ASN A 96 -13.77 -3.69 -8.69
N LEU A 97 -14.15 -4.31 -7.57
CA LEU A 97 -15.01 -5.50 -7.55
C LEU A 97 -16.52 -5.16 -7.53
N GLY A 98 -16.86 -3.90 -7.27
CA GLY A 98 -18.24 -3.43 -7.11
C GLY A 98 -18.46 -2.71 -5.78
N ASN A 99 -19.71 -2.32 -5.54
CA ASN A 99 -20.13 -1.61 -4.33
C ASN A 99 -20.60 -2.60 -3.27
N HIS A 100 -20.28 -2.32 -2.01
CA HIS A 100 -20.73 -3.14 -0.88
C HIS A 100 -22.26 -3.04 -0.74
N PRO A 101 -23.00 -4.14 -0.48
CA PRO A 101 -24.46 -4.11 -0.36
C PRO A 101 -24.96 -3.25 0.81
N ASP A 102 -24.26 -3.29 1.96
CA ASP A 102 -24.69 -2.54 3.16
C ASP A 102 -24.35 -1.04 3.10
N ASP A 103 -23.13 -0.71 2.65
CA ASP A 103 -22.58 0.65 2.74
C ASP A 103 -22.60 1.41 1.39
N GLY A 104 -22.84 0.74 0.26
CA GLY A 104 -22.78 1.32 -1.08
C GLY A 104 -21.39 1.77 -1.56
N HIS A 105 -20.36 1.67 -0.71
CA HIS A 105 -19.00 2.09 -1.04
C HIS A 105 -18.22 1.04 -1.85
N PRO A 106 -17.29 1.47 -2.73
CA PRO A 106 -16.56 0.56 -3.60
C PRO A 106 -15.58 -0.34 -2.83
N VAL A 107 -15.47 -1.58 -3.29
CA VAL A 107 -14.53 -2.58 -2.80
C VAL A 107 -13.40 -2.74 -3.81
N PHE A 108 -12.16 -2.56 -3.35
CA PHE A 108 -10.97 -2.64 -4.21
C PHE A 108 -10.14 -3.87 -3.90
N LEU A 109 -9.72 -4.58 -4.95
CA LEU A 109 -8.68 -5.61 -4.89
C LEU A 109 -7.33 -4.98 -5.24
N LYS A 110 -6.36 -5.09 -4.32
CA LYS A 110 -5.02 -4.50 -4.44
C LYS A 110 -3.95 -5.56 -4.38
N HIS A 111 -2.90 -5.38 -5.17
CA HIS A 111 -1.64 -6.11 -5.06
C HIS A 111 -0.72 -5.42 -4.04
N SER A 112 0.00 -6.20 -3.22
CA SER A 112 0.94 -5.72 -2.21
C SER A 112 2.08 -6.73 -2.00
N ARG A 113 3.16 -6.32 -1.31
CA ARG A 113 4.30 -7.19 -0.96
C ARG A 113 3.90 -8.48 -0.24
N ILE A 114 2.87 -8.42 0.60
CA ILE A 114 2.38 -9.59 1.36
C ILE A 114 1.51 -10.52 0.48
N GLY A 115 0.90 -9.95 -0.57
CA GLY A 115 -0.03 -10.63 -1.45
C GLY A 115 -1.23 -9.74 -1.82
N PHE A 116 -2.34 -10.38 -2.20
CA PHE A 116 -3.56 -9.68 -2.55
C PHE A 116 -4.37 -9.30 -1.31
N SER A 117 -4.92 -8.09 -1.33
CA SER A 117 -5.73 -7.56 -0.24
C SER A 117 -7.00 -6.91 -0.78
N ILE A 118 -8.07 -7.03 -0.02
CA ILE A 118 -9.34 -6.39 -0.28
C ILE A 118 -9.44 -5.19 0.65
N LYS A 119 -9.61 -4.01 0.06
CA LYS A 119 -9.77 -2.75 0.77
C LYS A 119 -11.19 -2.24 0.61
N HIS A 120 -11.81 -1.94 1.73
CA HIS A 120 -13.08 -1.26 1.80
C HIS A 120 -12.98 -0.12 2.83
N ARG A 121 -13.09 1.14 2.40
CA ARG A 121 -12.90 2.33 3.26
C ARG A 121 -11.60 2.24 4.09
N ARG A 122 -11.72 1.97 5.40
CA ARG A 122 -10.64 1.78 6.36
C ARG A 122 -10.37 0.31 6.69
N THR A 123 -11.26 -0.61 6.37
CA THR A 123 -11.06 -2.03 6.59
C THR A 123 -10.26 -2.64 5.44
N VAL A 124 -9.26 -3.43 5.80
CA VAL A 124 -8.43 -4.19 4.87
C VAL A 124 -8.42 -5.64 5.33
N SER A 125 -8.75 -6.55 4.43
CA SER A 125 -8.66 -7.99 4.66
C SER A 125 -7.68 -8.60 3.67
N GLN A 126 -6.86 -9.54 4.15
CA GLN A 126 -5.90 -10.26 3.31
C GLN A 126 -6.61 -11.42 2.61
N VAL A 127 -6.28 -11.65 1.34
CA VAL A 127 -6.76 -12.82 0.61
C VAL A 127 -5.86 -14.01 0.95
N PRO A 128 -6.43 -15.19 1.26
CA PRO A 128 -5.62 -16.38 1.47
C PRO A 128 -4.89 -16.80 0.19
N LYS A 129 -3.63 -17.23 0.32
CA LYS A 129 -2.77 -17.63 -0.82
C LYS A 129 -3.33 -18.77 -1.68
N SER A 130 -4.30 -19.52 -1.15
CA SER A 130 -4.98 -20.61 -1.86
C SER A 130 -5.88 -20.11 -3.01
N MET A 131 -6.43 -18.90 -2.91
CA MET A 131 -7.37 -18.36 -3.89
C MET A 131 -6.66 -17.51 -4.94
N LYS A 132 -7.02 -17.69 -6.21
CA LYS A 132 -6.51 -16.87 -7.32
C LYS A 132 -7.14 -15.47 -7.28
N PRO A 133 -6.40 -14.40 -7.59
CA PRO A 133 -6.91 -13.03 -7.50
C PRO A 133 -8.03 -12.74 -8.50
N LYS A 134 -7.91 -13.25 -9.74
CA LYS A 134 -8.89 -13.04 -10.82
C LYS A 134 -10.25 -13.74 -10.56
N SER A 135 -10.29 -14.74 -9.68
CA SER A 135 -11.54 -15.45 -9.33
C SER A 135 -12.33 -14.79 -8.19
N ILE A 136 -11.81 -13.73 -7.58
CA ILE A 136 -12.45 -13.07 -6.44
C ILE A 136 -13.61 -12.22 -6.96
N THR A 137 -14.80 -12.49 -6.43
CA THR A 137 -16.04 -11.76 -6.72
C THR A 137 -16.40 -10.84 -5.55
N LEU A 138 -17.33 -9.91 -5.78
CA LEU A 138 -17.86 -9.05 -4.72
C LEU A 138 -18.35 -9.88 -3.51
N ALA A 139 -19.11 -10.94 -3.75
CA ALA A 139 -19.66 -11.80 -2.69
C ALA A 139 -18.57 -12.46 -1.83
N THR A 140 -17.48 -12.90 -2.44
CA THR A 140 -16.32 -13.45 -1.69
C THR A 140 -15.56 -12.35 -0.95
N GLY A 141 -15.46 -11.16 -1.54
CA GLY A 141 -14.86 -10.00 -0.88
C GLY A 141 -15.60 -9.58 0.39
N VAL A 142 -16.93 -9.52 0.35
CA VAL A 142 -17.76 -9.22 1.52
C VAL A 142 -17.56 -10.27 2.63
N LYS A 143 -17.50 -11.56 2.28
CA LYS A 143 -17.21 -12.63 3.25
C LYS A 143 -15.85 -12.45 3.92
N LEU A 144 -14.82 -12.06 3.17
CA LEU A 144 -13.47 -11.83 3.71
C LEU A 144 -13.41 -10.57 4.59
N LEU A 145 -14.18 -9.54 4.27
CA LEU A 145 -14.28 -8.31 5.07
C LEU A 145 -14.98 -8.54 6.41
N ASN A 146 -15.98 -9.42 6.46
CA ASN A 146 -16.69 -9.76 7.70
C ASN A 146 -15.93 -10.78 8.58
N SER A 147 -14.88 -11.40 8.05
CA SER A 147 -14.07 -12.37 8.79
C SER A 147 -13.14 -11.67 9.80
N LYS A 148 -12.68 -12.42 10.82
CA LYS A 148 -11.75 -11.95 11.87
C LYS A 148 -10.41 -11.43 11.34
N ASN A 149 -10.08 -11.68 10.06
CA ASN A 149 -8.84 -11.25 9.44
C ASN A 149 -8.86 -9.78 8.98
N ALA A 150 -10.02 -9.12 9.01
CA ALA A 150 -10.14 -7.73 8.64
C ALA A 150 -9.48 -6.83 9.69
N LYS A 151 -8.54 -6.00 9.25
CA LYS A 151 -7.85 -5.01 10.07
C LYS A 151 -8.35 -3.62 9.69
N GLN A 152 -8.59 -2.77 10.69
CA GLN A 152 -8.84 -1.35 10.44
C GLN A 152 -7.51 -0.61 10.30
N CYS A 153 -7.35 0.12 9.19
CA CYS A 153 -6.20 0.96 8.94
C CYS A 153 -6.49 2.41 9.38
N GLY A 154 -5.47 3.04 9.97
CA GLY A 154 -5.49 4.43 10.40
C GLY A 154 -5.80 4.62 11.88
N ARG A 155 -5.56 5.83 12.37
CA ARG A 155 -5.88 6.21 13.76
C ARG A 155 -7.42 6.23 13.92
N PRO A 156 -7.98 5.57 14.95
CA PRO A 156 -9.40 5.70 15.24
C PRO A 156 -9.70 7.19 15.45
N LYS A 157 -10.75 7.71 14.79
CA LYS A 157 -11.21 9.06 15.12
C LYS A 157 -11.75 8.97 16.55
N GLY A 158 -11.18 9.75 17.48
CA GLY A 158 -11.78 9.92 18.80
C GLY A 158 -13.21 10.42 18.64
N LYS A 159 -14.12 9.98 19.52
CA LYS A 159 -15.49 10.49 19.53
C LYS A 159 -15.44 12.03 19.63
N PRO A 160 -16.16 12.77 18.76
CA PRO A 160 -16.26 14.22 18.93
C PRO A 160 -17.00 14.51 20.24
N LYS A 161 -16.43 15.37 21.07
CA LYS A 161 -16.95 15.78 22.39
C LYS A 161 -18.09 16.81 22.29
N SER A 162 -18.87 16.77 21.20
CA SER A 162 -19.92 17.75 20.93
C SER A 162 -21.29 17.34 21.47
N GLU A 163 -21.50 16.06 21.79
CA GLU A 163 -22.77 15.58 22.36
C GLU A 163 -22.92 15.94 23.86
N GLU A 164 -21.84 16.26 24.58
CA GLU A 164 -21.90 16.69 26.00
C GLU A 164 -22.26 18.18 26.20
N LEU A 165 -22.34 18.99 25.13
CA LEU A 165 -22.62 20.43 25.23
C LEU A 165 -24.11 20.79 25.07
N GLU A 166 -24.90 19.99 24.34
CA GLU A 166 -26.36 20.23 24.22
C GLU A 166 -27.14 19.82 25.48
N GLU A 167 -26.66 18.84 26.25
CA GLU A 167 -27.30 18.43 27.52
C GLU A 167 -27.06 19.43 28.67
N ALA A 168 -26.00 20.25 28.59
CA ALA A 168 -25.68 21.26 29.60
C ALA A 168 -26.51 22.56 29.44
N GLU A 169 -26.92 22.91 28.22
CA GLU A 169 -27.78 24.08 27.97
C GLU A 169 -29.26 23.81 28.28
N ALA A 170 -29.71 22.55 28.29
CA ALA A 170 -31.08 22.15 28.63
C ALA A 170 -31.40 22.10 30.14
N LEU A 171 -30.39 22.25 31.01
CA LEU A 171 -30.53 22.18 32.47
C LEU A 171 -30.51 23.57 33.16
N PHE A 172 -30.24 24.63 32.39
CA PHE A 172 -30.21 26.02 32.88
C PHE A 172 -31.23 26.95 32.17
N GLY A 173 -32.18 26.39 31.40
CA GLY A 173 -33.34 27.10 30.85
C GLY A 173 -34.62 26.70 31.57
#